data_AF-A0AAV3A6Q3-F1
#
_entry.id   AF-A0AAV3A6Q3-F1
#
_cell.length_a   1.000
_cell.length_b   1.000
_cell.length_c   1.000
_cell.angle_alpha   90.00
_cell.angle_beta   90.00
_cell.angle_gamma   90.00
#
_symmetry.space_group_name_H-M   'P 1'
#
loop_
_entity.id
_entity.type
_entity.pdbx_description
1 polymer ?
#
loop_
_entity_poly.entity_id
_entity_poly.type
_entity_poly.pdbx_seq_one_letter_code
_entity_poly.pdbx_strand_id
1 'polypeptide(L)'
;GGSNISHHGSSHKALHSDHYRAPSVHGGSGGKGISISKHAHTSAHSSGHGSSFSHHALFNVNEKQTMQHLNDRLASYLDKVRSLEQQNAQLERNIQEWYERNQPRTLPDFSSFFRIIQDLQGQISSTSVENARIVLEIDNARLAADDFRNKYEMEHQLRRNAEADVNGLRMLLEELNRDICNLQAQVGNLQEELQQMKRNHEEEVRALQAQLGARVNVEMDAAPSADLNRTLSEIREQYETLMERNMREVETIFQQRTEELNSEVASGSEQLQSVQTEVIDLRRTIQTLEIELQSQLSLKSALENTLAETESTFGAQLAQLQCLINGVESQLAQIRSDLERQNQEYKILMDQKTHLEMEIATYKRLLEGHDIQ
;
A
#
# COMPACT_ATOMS: atom_id res chain seq x y z
N GLY A 1 37.89 26.21 -22.39
CA GLY A 1 36.90 27.16 -22.94
C GLY A 1 35.55 26.49 -22.90
N GLY A 2 34.51 27.21 -22.51
CA GLY A 2 33.12 26.72 -22.52
C GLY A 2 32.45 26.79 -21.16
N SER A 3 32.11 28.00 -20.74
CA SER A 3 31.13 28.30 -19.70
C SER A 3 29.72 27.95 -20.18
N ASN A 4 28.83 27.53 -19.27
CA ASN A 4 27.39 27.85 -19.16
C ASN A 4 26.63 26.72 -18.44
N ILE A 5 25.57 26.88 -17.64
CA ILE A 5 24.91 27.98 -16.89
C ILE A 5 23.70 27.28 -16.22
N SER A 6 23.34 27.67 -14.99
CA SER A 6 22.00 27.56 -14.35
C SER A 6 21.47 26.17 -13.93
N HIS A 7 20.62 25.97 -12.90
CA HIS A 7 19.82 26.85 -12.05
C HIS A 7 19.67 26.19 -10.66
N HIS A 8 20.00 26.90 -9.58
CA HIS A 8 19.56 26.57 -8.22
C HIS A 8 18.33 27.42 -7.90
N GLY A 9 17.18 26.78 -7.76
CA GLY A 9 15.91 27.42 -7.40
C GLY A 9 15.42 26.91 -6.04
N SER A 10 16.00 27.40 -4.95
CA SER A 10 15.46 27.23 -3.60
C SER A 10 14.20 28.08 -3.45
N SER A 11 13.03 27.45 -3.57
CA SER A 11 11.78 28.04 -3.09
C SER A 11 11.60 27.73 -1.61
N HIS A 12 12.04 28.64 -0.76
CA HIS A 12 11.59 28.73 0.63
C HIS A 12 10.10 29.10 0.63
N LYS A 13 9.21 28.12 0.84
CA LYS A 13 7.82 28.38 1.20
C LYS A 13 7.74 28.67 2.70
N ALA A 14 7.23 29.87 2.98
CA ALA A 14 6.96 30.41 4.30
C ALA A 14 6.02 29.51 5.11
N LEU A 15 6.42 29.16 6.33
CA LEU A 15 5.53 28.65 7.37
C LEU A 15 4.69 29.83 7.88
N HIS A 16 3.44 29.92 7.40
CA HIS A 16 2.39 30.68 8.07
C HIS A 16 2.02 29.94 9.35
N SER A 17 2.34 30.55 10.49
CA SER A 17 1.82 30.21 11.80
C SER A 17 0.41 30.78 11.90
N ASP A 18 -0.60 29.98 11.58
CA ASP A 18 -2.00 30.32 11.84
C ASP A 18 -2.70 29.19 12.62
N HIS A 19 -3.08 29.57 13.86
CA HIS A 19 -4.28 29.17 14.60
C HIS A 19 -4.38 27.73 15.19
N TYR A 20 -4.21 27.67 16.52
CA TYR A 20 -5.12 26.90 17.37
C TYR A 20 -5.77 27.84 18.39
N ARG A 21 -6.95 28.37 18.05
CA ARG A 21 -7.88 29.01 18.98
C ARG A 21 -8.97 28.00 19.32
N ALA A 22 -9.14 27.74 20.62
CA ALA A 22 -10.15 26.81 21.12
C ALA A 22 -11.58 27.20 20.70
N PRO A 23 -12.47 26.23 20.41
CA PRO A 23 -13.87 26.51 20.17
C PRO A 23 -14.58 26.75 21.51
N SER A 24 -15.12 27.96 21.73
CA SER A 24 -16.11 28.18 22.78
C SER A 24 -17.50 27.94 22.23
N VAL A 25 -18.15 26.89 22.74
CA VAL A 25 -19.51 26.53 22.36
C VAL A 25 -20.50 27.52 22.98
N HIS A 26 -21.28 28.13 22.11
CA HIS A 26 -22.55 28.77 22.45
C HIS A 26 -23.59 27.70 22.80
N GLY A 27 -24.12 27.76 24.02
CA GLY A 27 -25.30 27.02 24.45
C GLY A 27 -26.23 27.96 25.18
N GLY A 28 -26.97 28.78 24.42
CA GLY A 28 -28.05 29.59 24.96
C GLY A 28 -29.31 28.76 25.13
N SER A 29 -29.83 28.68 26.35
CA SER A 29 -31.22 28.31 26.62
C SER A 29 -31.66 28.91 27.96
N GLY A 30 -32.78 29.63 27.95
CA GLY A 30 -33.51 29.97 29.17
C GLY A 30 -33.25 31.35 29.74
N GLY A 31 -33.76 32.39 29.07
CA GLY A 31 -33.90 33.71 29.65
C GLY A 31 -34.81 33.69 30.89
N LYS A 32 -34.31 34.23 31.99
CA LYS A 32 -35.09 34.90 33.05
C LYS A 32 -34.16 35.83 33.81
N GLY A 33 -34.39 37.13 33.62
CA GLY A 33 -33.63 38.20 34.28
C GLY A 33 -33.79 38.14 35.79
N ILE A 34 -32.66 38.19 36.49
CA ILE A 34 -32.62 38.35 37.94
C ILE A 34 -32.64 39.86 38.21
N SER A 35 -33.76 40.36 38.75
CA SER A 35 -33.90 41.74 39.19
C SER A 35 -33.53 41.82 40.68
N ILE A 36 -32.47 42.57 40.99
CA ILE A 36 -32.01 42.80 42.37
C ILE A 36 -32.36 44.25 42.74
N SER A 37 -33.41 44.45 43.53
CA SER A 37 -33.80 45.74 44.07
C SER A 37 -33.14 46.01 45.42
N LYS A 38 -32.27 47.03 45.45
CA LYS A 38 -31.69 47.62 46.66
C LYS A 38 -32.77 48.40 47.42
N HIS A 39 -32.84 48.23 48.74
CA HIS A 39 -33.62 49.11 49.62
C HIS A 39 -32.66 49.84 50.57
N ALA A 40 -32.62 51.16 50.42
CA ALA A 40 -32.01 52.09 51.35
C ALA A 40 -33.15 52.78 52.10
N HIS A 41 -33.11 52.79 53.43
CA HIS A 41 -33.93 53.69 54.23
C HIS A 41 -33.09 54.31 55.34
N THR A 42 -33.11 55.64 55.28
CA THR A 42 -32.48 56.63 56.15
C THR A 42 -33.39 56.98 57.32
N SER A 43 -32.79 57.12 58.50
CA SER A 43 -33.06 58.13 59.55
C SER A 43 -34.49 58.58 59.90
N ALA A 44 -34.85 58.50 61.19
CA ALA A 44 -35.62 59.55 61.85
C ALA A 44 -35.24 59.66 63.35
N HIS A 45 -34.95 60.88 63.76
CA HIS A 45 -34.76 61.31 65.15
C HIS A 45 -36.10 61.44 65.87
N SER A 46 -36.13 61.26 67.20
CA SER A 46 -36.91 62.14 68.07
C SER A 46 -36.40 62.10 69.51
N SER A 47 -35.84 63.22 69.92
CA SER A 47 -35.58 63.64 71.29
C SER A 47 -36.87 64.17 71.94
N GLY A 48 -37.04 63.91 73.24
CA GLY A 48 -38.13 64.50 74.05
C GLY A 48 -37.90 64.33 75.55
N HIS A 49 -37.45 65.41 76.19
CA HIS A 49 -37.36 65.58 77.65
C HIS A 49 -38.75 65.78 78.29
N GLY A 50 -38.95 65.40 79.55
CA GLY A 50 -40.12 65.83 80.32
C GLY A 50 -40.36 65.15 81.68
N SER A 51 -39.76 65.76 82.72
CA SER A 51 -39.99 65.62 84.17
C SER A 51 -41.39 65.18 84.70
N SER A 52 -41.36 64.15 85.56
CA SER A 52 -41.99 63.99 86.91
C SER A 52 -43.25 64.80 87.28
N PHE A 53 -44.34 64.10 87.68
CA PHE A 53 -45.17 64.39 88.88
C PHE A 53 -46.01 63.15 89.30
N SER A 54 -46.13 62.95 90.61
CA SER A 54 -46.85 61.89 91.34
C SER A 54 -48.31 61.65 90.93
N HIS A 55 -48.74 60.38 90.91
CA HIS A 55 -49.94 59.92 91.64
C HIS A 55 -50.04 58.38 91.68
N HIS A 56 -49.77 57.82 92.87
CA HIS A 56 -50.07 56.45 93.30
C HIS A 56 -51.59 56.21 93.32
N ALA A 57 -52.20 55.59 92.29
CA ALA A 57 -53.55 54.97 92.37
C ALA A 57 -54.08 54.25 91.09
N LEU A 58 -53.26 53.91 90.08
CA LEU A 58 -53.77 53.36 88.78
C LEU A 58 -53.13 52.05 88.29
N PHE A 59 -52.38 51.31 89.12
CA PHE A 59 -51.60 50.15 88.65
C PHE A 59 -52.33 48.79 88.60
N ASN A 60 -53.52 48.62 89.21
CA ASN A 60 -54.22 47.31 89.22
C ASN A 60 -55.15 47.04 88.02
N VAL A 61 -55.46 48.03 87.18
CA VAL A 61 -56.29 47.85 85.97
C VAL A 61 -55.43 47.52 84.74
N ASN A 62 -54.17 47.97 84.74
CA ASN A 62 -53.27 47.85 83.60
C ASN A 62 -52.70 46.43 83.41
N GLU A 63 -52.38 45.74 84.50
CA GLU A 63 -51.80 44.37 84.45
C GLU A 63 -52.81 43.32 83.97
N LYS A 64 -54.09 43.48 84.31
CA LYS A 64 -55.15 42.59 83.85
C LYS A 64 -55.45 42.80 82.36
N GLN A 65 -55.44 44.04 81.88
CA GLN A 65 -55.64 44.34 80.46
C GLN A 65 -54.44 43.89 79.62
N THR A 66 -53.20 44.05 80.10
CA THR A 66 -52.02 43.53 79.40
C THR A 66 -52.01 42.00 79.33
N MET A 67 -52.40 41.30 80.40
CA MET A 67 -52.56 39.83 80.38
C MET A 67 -53.70 39.38 79.46
N GLN A 68 -54.80 40.14 79.38
CA GLN A 68 -55.89 39.85 78.46
C GLN A 68 -55.45 40.04 77.00
N HIS A 69 -54.74 41.12 76.67
CA HIS A 69 -54.17 41.31 75.33
C HIS A 69 -53.14 40.24 74.96
N LEU A 70 -52.34 39.76 75.92
CA LEU A 70 -51.41 38.67 75.68
C LEU A 70 -52.15 37.36 75.41
N ASN A 71 -53.20 37.06 76.17
CA ASN A 71 -54.05 35.89 75.98
C ASN A 71 -54.81 35.95 74.66
N ASP A 72 -55.35 37.11 74.26
CA ASP A 72 -56.01 37.29 72.97
C ASP A 72 -55.01 37.13 71.80
N ARG A 73 -53.77 37.57 72.01
CA ARG A 73 -52.68 37.35 71.05
C ARG A 73 -52.27 35.88 70.99
N LEU A 74 -52.23 35.17 72.12
CA LEU A 74 -51.92 33.75 72.17
C LEU A 74 -53.05 32.90 71.56
N ALA A 75 -54.32 33.27 71.78
CA ALA A 75 -55.47 32.66 71.14
C ALA A 75 -55.43 32.85 69.61
N SER A 76 -55.16 34.07 69.14
CA SER A 76 -55.00 34.31 67.69
C SER A 76 -53.78 33.61 67.08
N TYR A 77 -52.68 33.45 67.83
CA TYR A 77 -51.56 32.59 67.40
C TYR A 77 -51.95 31.12 67.33
N LEU A 78 -52.67 30.59 68.32
CA LEU A 78 -53.15 29.19 68.32
C LEU A 78 -54.13 28.93 67.18
N ASP A 79 -55.05 29.86 66.89
CA ASP A 79 -55.95 29.77 65.75
C ASP A 79 -55.18 29.82 64.43
N LYS A 80 -54.12 30.64 64.35
CA LYS A 80 -53.25 30.70 63.18
C LYS A 80 -52.46 29.40 62.99
N VAL A 81 -51.95 28.80 64.06
CA VAL A 81 -51.25 27.51 64.03
C VAL A 81 -52.21 26.41 63.55
N ARG A 82 -53.42 26.33 64.11
CA ARG A 82 -54.44 25.35 63.67
C ARG A 82 -54.80 25.52 62.20
N SER A 83 -54.96 26.76 61.74
CA SER A 83 -55.22 27.05 60.32
C SER A 83 -54.06 26.62 59.41
N LEU A 84 -52.82 26.84 59.83
CA LEU A 84 -51.63 26.43 59.07
C LEU A 84 -51.44 24.91 59.08
N GLU A 85 -51.70 24.24 60.20
CA GLU A 85 -51.69 22.77 60.28
C GLU A 85 -52.73 22.15 59.35
N GLN A 86 -53.94 22.72 59.30
CA GLN A 86 -54.98 22.26 58.40
C GLN A 86 -54.60 22.48 56.92
N GLN A 87 -54.00 23.62 56.60
CA GLN A 87 -53.50 23.91 55.25
C GLN A 87 -52.35 22.98 54.85
N ASN A 88 -51.40 22.71 55.75
CA ASN A 88 -50.31 21.77 55.50
C ASN A 88 -50.84 20.35 55.29
N ALA A 89 -51.76 19.87 56.12
CA ALA A 89 -52.38 18.55 55.95
C ALA A 89 -53.18 18.44 54.64
N GLN A 90 -53.69 19.55 54.11
CA GLN A 90 -54.34 19.58 52.81
C GLN A 90 -53.34 19.59 51.65
N LEU A 91 -52.23 20.33 51.78
CA LEU A 91 -51.14 20.32 50.80
C LEU A 91 -50.45 18.95 50.73
N GLU A 92 -50.23 18.29 51.86
CA GLU A 92 -49.67 16.92 51.91
C GLU A 92 -50.55 15.92 51.18
N ARG A 93 -51.87 15.98 51.38
CA ARG A 93 -52.83 15.14 50.62
C ARG A 93 -52.80 15.44 49.13
N ASN A 94 -52.77 16.71 48.74
CA ASN A 94 -52.69 17.08 47.33
C ASN A 94 -51.37 16.61 46.68
N ILE A 95 -50.26 16.64 47.42
CA ILE A 95 -48.96 16.13 46.95
C ILE A 95 -49.03 14.61 46.78
N GLN A 96 -49.60 13.88 47.74
CA GLN A 96 -49.79 12.43 47.65
C GLN A 96 -50.66 12.06 46.45
N GLU A 97 -51.81 12.69 46.29
CA GLU A 97 -52.69 12.48 45.13
C GLU A 97 -52.00 12.82 43.81
N TRP A 98 -51.17 13.87 43.77
CA TRP A 98 -50.40 14.22 42.59
C TRP A 98 -49.36 13.14 42.26
N TYR A 99 -48.66 12.60 43.24
CA TYR A 99 -47.72 11.50 43.02
C TYR A 99 -48.45 10.24 42.56
N GLU A 100 -49.57 9.86 43.18
CA GLU A 100 -50.34 8.68 42.77
C GLU A 100 -50.89 8.80 41.34
N ARG A 101 -51.27 10.02 40.93
CA ARG A 101 -51.85 10.29 39.61
C ARG A 101 -50.79 10.47 38.51
N ASN A 102 -49.62 10.99 38.86
CA ASN A 102 -48.53 11.27 37.91
C ASN A 102 -47.39 10.24 37.97
N GLN A 103 -47.41 9.26 38.88
CA GLN A 103 -46.47 8.17 38.86
C GLN A 103 -46.69 7.38 37.55
N PRO A 104 -45.69 7.31 36.66
CA PRO A 104 -45.79 6.50 35.45
C PRO A 104 -45.94 5.05 35.88
N ARG A 105 -47.12 4.45 35.70
CA ARG A 105 -47.44 3.12 36.25
C ARG A 105 -46.61 1.99 35.66
N THR A 106 -45.95 2.19 34.51
CA THR A 106 -45.03 1.24 33.90
C THR A 106 -44.14 1.98 32.90
N LEU A 107 -42.83 1.80 32.98
CA LEU A 107 -41.93 2.11 31.86
C LEU A 107 -42.38 1.27 30.64
N PRO A 108 -42.39 1.81 29.41
CA PRO A 108 -42.67 1.00 28.22
C PRO A 108 -41.72 -0.21 28.18
N ASP A 109 -42.25 -1.41 27.96
CA ASP A 109 -41.43 -2.62 27.94
C ASP A 109 -40.58 -2.65 26.66
N PHE A 110 -39.30 -2.29 26.79
CA PHE A 110 -38.36 -2.27 25.67
C PHE A 110 -37.74 -3.65 25.38
N SER A 111 -38.10 -4.69 26.14
CA SER A 111 -37.54 -6.04 26.02
C SER A 111 -37.66 -6.63 24.61
N SER A 112 -38.77 -6.36 23.92
CA SER A 112 -38.98 -6.82 22.53
C SER A 112 -37.99 -6.20 21.54
N PHE A 113 -37.63 -4.93 21.72
CA PHE A 113 -36.66 -4.25 20.86
C PHE A 113 -35.24 -4.78 21.11
N PHE A 114 -34.88 -5.06 22.37
CA PHE A 114 -33.60 -5.69 22.69
C PHE A 114 -33.45 -7.06 22.03
N ARG A 115 -34.52 -7.88 22.01
CA ARG A 115 -34.49 -9.19 21.34
C ARG A 115 -34.27 -9.04 19.83
N ILE A 116 -34.96 -8.11 19.18
CA ILE A 116 -34.78 -7.85 17.73
C ILE A 116 -33.37 -7.34 17.43
N ILE A 117 -32.83 -6.45 18.26
CA ILE A 117 -31.45 -5.94 18.11
C ILE A 117 -30.45 -7.08 18.25
N GLN A 118 -30.63 -7.96 19.23
CA GLN A 118 -29.77 -9.12 19.44
C GLN A 118 -29.82 -10.09 18.25
N ASP A 119 -31.01 -10.36 17.71
CA ASP A 119 -31.18 -11.22 16.53
C ASP A 119 -30.48 -10.61 15.30
N LEU A 120 -30.63 -9.30 15.09
CA LEU A 120 -29.94 -8.58 14.00
C LEU A 120 -28.42 -8.58 14.17
N GLN A 121 -27.92 -8.39 15.39
CA GLN A 121 -26.49 -8.50 15.68
C GLN A 121 -25.96 -9.92 15.43
N GLY A 122 -26.75 -10.95 15.74
CA GLY A 122 -26.44 -12.34 15.41
C GLY A 122 -26.39 -12.59 13.90
N GLN A 123 -27.33 -12.03 13.14
CA GLN A 123 -27.31 -12.12 11.67
C GLN A 123 -26.08 -11.41 11.09
N ILE A 124 -25.75 -10.21 11.56
CA ILE A 124 -24.56 -9.47 11.11
C ILE A 124 -23.29 -10.25 11.42
N SER A 125 -23.15 -10.83 12.61
CA SER A 125 -21.96 -11.63 12.94
C SER A 125 -21.86 -12.90 12.09
N SER A 126 -22.97 -13.62 11.89
CA SER A 126 -23.00 -14.82 11.04
C SER A 126 -22.63 -14.52 9.58
N THR A 127 -23.20 -13.46 9.00
CA THR A 127 -22.89 -13.02 7.63
C THR A 127 -21.46 -12.50 7.52
N SER A 128 -20.93 -11.83 8.54
CA SER A 128 -19.52 -11.41 8.57
C SER A 128 -18.56 -12.60 8.56
N VAL A 129 -18.87 -13.67 9.30
CA VAL A 129 -18.07 -14.90 9.31
C VAL A 129 -18.16 -15.60 7.96
N GLU A 130 -19.35 -15.71 7.38
CA GLU A 130 -19.53 -16.34 6.06
C GLU A 130 -18.84 -15.54 4.96
N ASN A 131 -18.90 -14.20 4.98
CA ASN A 131 -18.15 -13.36 4.06
C ASN A 131 -16.63 -13.59 4.20
N ALA A 132 -16.10 -13.67 5.42
CA ALA A 132 -14.69 -13.97 5.63
C ALA A 132 -14.32 -15.35 5.07
N ARG A 133 -15.18 -16.36 5.25
CA ARG A 133 -14.99 -17.69 4.68
C ARG A 133 -14.96 -17.65 3.15
N ILE A 134 -15.91 -16.98 2.51
CA ILE A 134 -15.98 -16.87 1.05
C ILE A 134 -14.73 -16.16 0.51
N VAL A 135 -14.26 -15.11 1.18
CA VAL A 135 -13.01 -14.41 0.79
C VAL A 135 -11.81 -15.36 0.83
N LEU A 136 -11.69 -16.18 1.88
CA LEU A 136 -10.62 -17.18 1.95
C LEU A 136 -10.73 -18.25 0.85
N GLU A 137 -11.95 -18.69 0.52
CA GLU A 137 -12.18 -19.63 -0.59
C GLU A 137 -11.81 -18.99 -1.94
N ILE A 138 -12.10 -17.70 -2.14
CA ILE A 138 -11.68 -16.94 -3.33
C ILE A 138 -10.16 -16.84 -3.41
N ASP A 139 -9.49 -16.50 -2.31
CA ASP A 139 -8.03 -16.36 -2.28
C ASP A 139 -7.35 -17.71 -2.53
N ASN A 140 -7.88 -18.79 -1.95
CA ASN A 140 -7.41 -20.14 -2.23
C ASN A 140 -7.59 -20.53 -3.71
N ALA A 141 -8.77 -20.27 -4.28
CA ALA A 141 -9.02 -20.53 -5.70
C ALA A 141 -8.10 -19.71 -6.63
N ARG A 142 -7.78 -18.46 -6.26
CA ARG A 142 -6.82 -17.62 -6.99
C ARG A 142 -5.41 -18.17 -6.92
N LEU A 143 -4.93 -18.53 -5.73
CA LEU A 143 -3.61 -19.15 -5.57
C LEU A 143 -3.49 -20.45 -6.36
N ALA A 144 -4.53 -21.31 -6.33
CA ALA A 144 -4.56 -22.52 -7.13
C ALA A 144 -4.52 -22.22 -8.64
N ALA A 145 -5.24 -21.19 -9.11
CA ALA A 145 -5.22 -20.78 -10.50
C ALA A 145 -3.84 -20.25 -10.93
N ASP A 146 -3.18 -19.46 -10.09
CA ASP A 146 -1.82 -18.96 -10.33
C ASP A 146 -0.79 -20.10 -10.34
N ASP A 147 -0.94 -21.09 -9.45
CA ASP A 147 -0.11 -22.30 -9.46
C ASP A 147 -0.26 -23.10 -10.76
N PHE A 148 -1.48 -23.28 -11.25
CA PHE A 148 -1.72 -23.94 -12.55
C PHE A 148 -1.19 -23.12 -13.71
N ARG A 149 -1.32 -21.80 -13.66
CA ARG A 149 -0.77 -20.89 -14.68
C ARG A 149 0.75 -21.00 -14.73
N ASN A 150 1.44 -20.93 -13.59
CA ASN A 150 2.89 -21.06 -13.52
C ASN A 150 3.38 -22.43 -14.03
N LYS A 151 2.67 -23.51 -13.66
CA LYS A 151 2.96 -24.86 -14.17
C LYS A 151 2.79 -24.94 -15.69
N TYR A 152 1.71 -24.36 -16.22
CA TYR A 152 1.46 -24.31 -17.66
C TYR A 152 2.54 -23.51 -18.39
N GLU A 153 2.91 -22.32 -17.90
CA GLU A 153 3.95 -21.48 -18.51
C GLU A 153 5.30 -22.20 -18.54
N MET A 154 5.67 -22.89 -17.46
CA MET A 154 6.88 -23.71 -17.38
C MET A 154 6.84 -24.91 -18.35
N GLU A 155 5.75 -25.67 -18.38
CA GLU A 155 5.58 -26.81 -19.30
C GLU A 155 5.58 -26.35 -20.75
N HIS A 156 4.89 -25.25 -21.06
CA HIS A 156 4.87 -24.66 -22.39
C HIS A 156 6.27 -24.23 -22.84
N GLN A 157 7.07 -23.64 -21.95
CA GLN A 157 8.45 -23.27 -22.27
C GLN A 157 9.32 -24.50 -22.51
N LEU A 158 9.20 -25.55 -21.68
CA LEU A 158 9.92 -26.81 -21.88
C LEU A 158 9.52 -27.46 -23.22
N ARG A 159 8.22 -27.47 -23.55
CA ARG A 159 7.73 -27.96 -24.83
C ARG A 159 8.34 -27.18 -26.00
N ARG A 160 8.35 -25.85 -25.93
CA ARG A 160 8.96 -25.01 -26.97
C ARG A 160 10.44 -25.31 -27.17
N ASN A 161 11.19 -25.46 -26.08
CA ASN A 161 12.60 -25.82 -26.15
C ASN A 161 12.79 -27.20 -26.81
N ALA A 162 12.00 -28.20 -26.40
CA ALA A 162 12.04 -29.53 -27.00
C ALA A 162 11.63 -29.51 -28.49
N GLU A 163 10.65 -28.71 -28.89
CA GLU A 163 10.28 -28.51 -30.29
C GLU A 163 11.41 -27.87 -31.10
N ALA A 164 12.12 -26.89 -30.53
CA ALA A 164 13.28 -26.28 -31.15
C ALA A 164 14.41 -27.31 -31.35
N ASP A 165 14.68 -28.14 -30.33
CA ASP A 165 15.68 -29.21 -30.41
C ASP A 165 15.32 -30.25 -31.48
N VAL A 166 14.05 -30.68 -31.54
CA VAL A 166 13.56 -31.61 -32.57
C VAL A 166 13.70 -31.02 -33.97
N ASN A 167 13.40 -29.73 -34.14
CA ASN A 167 13.59 -29.05 -35.43
C ASN A 167 15.08 -28.94 -35.79
N GLY A 168 15.95 -28.63 -34.83
CA GLY A 168 17.40 -28.65 -35.04
C GLY A 168 17.93 -30.02 -35.46
N LEU A 169 17.48 -31.09 -34.79
CA LEU A 169 17.83 -32.47 -35.16
C LEU A 169 17.32 -32.85 -36.56
N ARG A 170 16.13 -32.37 -36.97
CA ARG A 170 15.62 -32.56 -38.34
C ARG A 170 16.50 -31.87 -39.37
N MET A 171 16.92 -30.63 -39.13
CA MET A 171 17.83 -29.91 -40.02
C MET A 171 19.18 -30.64 -40.16
N LEU A 172 19.75 -31.11 -39.05
CA LEU A 172 20.99 -31.91 -39.06
C LEU A 172 20.82 -33.22 -39.84
N LEU A 173 19.66 -33.88 -39.70
CA LEU A 173 19.36 -35.09 -40.47
C LEU A 173 19.27 -34.79 -41.97
N GLU A 174 18.64 -33.69 -42.36
CA GLU A 174 18.57 -33.23 -43.75
C GLU A 174 19.96 -32.92 -44.32
N GLU A 175 20.82 -32.26 -43.54
CA GLU A 175 22.21 -31.98 -43.89
C GLU A 175 23.02 -33.27 -44.08
N LEU A 176 22.94 -34.21 -43.12
CA LEU A 176 23.60 -35.51 -43.23
C LEU A 176 23.11 -36.32 -44.44
N ASN A 177 21.80 -36.28 -44.74
CA ASN A 177 21.26 -36.92 -45.93
C ASN A 177 21.80 -36.28 -47.21
N ARG A 178 21.97 -34.96 -47.24
CA ARG A 178 22.60 -34.25 -48.36
C ARG A 178 24.04 -34.70 -48.55
N ASP A 179 24.81 -34.83 -47.47
CA ASP A 179 26.19 -35.31 -47.50
C ASP A 179 26.29 -36.76 -47.98
N ILE A 180 25.37 -37.63 -47.54
CA ILE A 180 25.28 -39.01 -48.04
C ILE A 180 25.03 -39.01 -49.54
N CYS A 181 24.07 -38.23 -50.04
CA CYS A 181 23.80 -38.10 -51.48
C CYS A 181 25.02 -37.58 -52.26
N ASN A 182 25.71 -36.57 -51.73
CA ASN A 182 26.93 -36.01 -52.32
C ASN A 182 28.06 -37.06 -52.41
N LEU A 183 28.29 -37.79 -51.32
CA LEU A 183 29.30 -38.86 -51.26
C LEU A 183 28.93 -40.03 -52.19
N GLN A 184 27.66 -40.41 -52.26
CA GLN A 184 27.18 -41.42 -53.20
C GLN A 184 27.42 -41.00 -54.66
N ALA A 185 27.15 -39.74 -54.99
CA ALA A 185 27.44 -39.20 -56.33
C ALA A 185 28.94 -39.23 -56.64
N GLN A 186 29.80 -38.84 -55.68
CA GLN A 186 31.26 -38.93 -55.86
C GLN A 186 31.73 -40.38 -56.06
N VAL A 187 31.20 -41.33 -55.29
CA VAL A 187 31.50 -42.76 -55.46
C VAL A 187 31.06 -43.24 -56.85
N GLY A 188 29.88 -42.84 -57.31
CA GLY A 188 29.40 -43.14 -58.67
C GLY A 188 30.34 -42.61 -59.74
N ASN A 189 30.71 -41.33 -59.66
CA ASN A 189 31.64 -40.70 -60.60
C ASN A 189 33.00 -41.42 -60.64
N LEU A 190 33.58 -41.75 -59.48
CA LEU A 190 34.85 -42.48 -59.40
C LEU A 190 34.74 -43.90 -59.98
N GLN A 191 33.60 -44.57 -59.81
CA GLN A 191 33.35 -45.87 -60.44
C GLN A 191 33.26 -45.77 -61.96
N GLU A 192 32.60 -44.73 -62.48
CA GLU A 192 32.51 -44.46 -63.92
C GLU A 192 33.89 -44.14 -64.52
N GLU A 193 34.68 -43.29 -63.86
CA GLU A 193 36.07 -42.99 -64.24
C GLU A 193 36.93 -44.26 -64.27
N LEU A 194 36.82 -45.12 -63.25
CA LEU A 194 37.54 -46.38 -63.19
C LEU A 194 37.13 -47.32 -64.34
N GLN A 195 35.83 -47.42 -64.64
CA GLN A 195 35.35 -48.17 -65.79
C GLN A 195 35.86 -47.59 -67.11
N GLN A 196 35.88 -46.27 -67.25
CA GLN A 196 36.40 -45.60 -68.44
C GLN A 196 37.88 -45.88 -68.64
N MET A 197 38.69 -45.79 -67.58
CA MET A 197 40.11 -46.13 -67.63
C MET A 197 40.35 -47.60 -68.01
N LYS A 198 39.52 -48.52 -67.50
CA LYS A 198 39.57 -49.93 -67.91
C LYS A 198 39.25 -50.13 -69.38
N ARG A 199 38.17 -49.51 -69.89
CA ARG A 199 37.81 -49.57 -71.33
C ARG A 199 38.92 -48.99 -72.21
N ASN A 200 39.43 -47.82 -71.85
CA ASN A 200 40.54 -47.18 -72.55
C ASN A 200 41.76 -48.10 -72.59
N HIS A 201 42.13 -48.70 -71.46
CA HIS A 201 43.25 -49.64 -71.40
C HIS A 201 43.01 -50.89 -72.26
N GLU A 202 41.81 -51.48 -72.23
CA GLU A 202 41.46 -52.62 -73.08
C GLU A 202 41.53 -52.26 -74.57
N GLU A 203 41.09 -51.07 -74.95
CA GLU A 203 41.19 -50.55 -76.31
C GLU A 203 42.63 -50.31 -76.73
N GLU A 204 43.46 -49.70 -75.88
CA GLU A 204 44.90 -49.51 -76.11
C GLU A 204 45.64 -50.85 -76.25
N VAL A 205 45.36 -51.82 -75.38
CA VAL A 205 45.92 -53.17 -75.47
C VAL A 205 45.49 -53.84 -76.77
N ARG A 206 44.21 -53.70 -77.17
CA ARG A 206 43.71 -54.23 -78.45
C ARG A 206 44.36 -53.54 -79.64
N ALA A 207 44.57 -52.23 -79.57
CA ALA A 207 45.26 -51.45 -80.61
C ALA A 207 46.74 -51.84 -80.72
N LEU A 208 47.44 -52.02 -79.59
CA LEU A 208 48.81 -52.50 -79.56
C LEU A 208 48.91 -53.95 -80.05
N GLN A 209 47.96 -54.82 -79.70
CA GLN A 209 47.88 -56.19 -80.25
C GLN A 209 47.61 -56.18 -81.77
N ALA A 210 46.76 -55.27 -82.26
CA ALA A 210 46.53 -55.09 -83.70
C ALA A 210 47.79 -54.57 -84.41
N GLN A 211 48.54 -53.65 -83.79
CA GLN A 211 49.84 -53.18 -84.29
C GLN A 211 50.90 -54.29 -84.27
N LEU A 212 50.92 -55.13 -83.24
CA LEU A 212 51.84 -56.27 -83.14
C LEU A 212 51.45 -57.45 -84.06
N GLY A 213 50.17 -57.59 -84.43
CA GLY A 213 49.68 -58.55 -85.43
C GLY A 213 49.91 -58.12 -86.88
N ALA A 214 50.11 -56.82 -87.12
CA ALA A 214 50.48 -56.26 -88.41
C ALA A 214 51.99 -56.03 -88.49
N ARG A 215 52.77 -57.11 -88.62
CA ARG A 215 54.13 -56.99 -89.17
C ARG A 215 54.02 -56.73 -90.68
N VAL A 216 53.64 -55.51 -91.05
CA VAL A 216 53.60 -55.04 -92.44
C VAL A 216 54.75 -54.05 -92.62
N ASN A 217 55.75 -54.49 -93.36
CA ASN A 217 56.77 -53.64 -93.98
C ASN A 217 56.04 -52.65 -94.89
N VAL A 218 56.13 -51.34 -94.63
CA VAL A 218 55.63 -50.30 -95.54
C VAL A 218 56.83 -49.48 -95.99
N GLU A 219 57.33 -49.83 -97.17
CA GLU A 219 58.30 -49.05 -97.92
C GLU A 219 57.62 -47.78 -98.47
N MET A 220 58.33 -46.67 -98.33
CA MET A 220 58.03 -45.36 -98.92
C MET A 220 57.82 -45.44 -100.43
N ASP A 221 56.75 -44.81 -100.93
CA ASP A 221 56.73 -44.23 -102.27
C ASP A 221 56.31 -42.76 -102.18
N ALA A 222 57.22 -41.88 -102.60
CA ALA A 222 57.11 -40.43 -102.50
C ALA A 222 56.54 -39.87 -103.81
N ALA A 223 55.25 -39.56 -103.81
CA ALA A 223 54.59 -38.83 -104.90
C ALA A 223 54.85 -37.31 -104.82
N PRO A 224 54.82 -36.58 -105.95
CA PRO A 224 55.51 -35.31 -106.14
C PRO A 224 54.84 -34.13 -105.41
N SER A 225 55.69 -33.22 -104.94
CA SER A 225 55.40 -31.98 -104.19
C SER A 225 54.13 -31.24 -104.64
N ALA A 226 53.05 -31.42 -103.88
CA ALA A 226 52.00 -30.42 -103.74
C ALA A 226 52.50 -29.38 -102.72
N ASP A 227 52.45 -28.10 -103.09
CA ASP A 227 52.98 -26.93 -102.37
C ASP A 227 53.15 -27.10 -100.85
N LEU A 228 54.33 -27.58 -100.43
CA LEU A 228 54.71 -27.65 -99.01
C LEU A 228 54.61 -26.28 -98.33
N ASN A 229 54.86 -25.21 -99.09
CA ASN A 229 54.71 -23.84 -98.62
C ASN A 229 53.25 -23.46 -98.35
N ARG A 230 52.28 -24.00 -99.10
CA ARG A 230 50.85 -23.76 -98.87
C ARG A 230 50.37 -24.52 -97.65
N THR A 231 50.70 -25.79 -97.52
CA THR A 231 50.34 -26.60 -96.34
C THR A 231 51.05 -26.12 -95.07
N LEU A 232 52.32 -25.68 -95.16
CA LEU A 232 53.02 -25.05 -94.03
C LEU A 232 52.39 -23.71 -93.66
N SER A 233 51.93 -22.92 -94.64
CA SER A 233 51.22 -21.66 -94.38
C SER A 233 49.84 -21.90 -93.75
N GLU A 234 49.08 -22.88 -94.25
CA GLU A 234 47.78 -23.28 -93.69
C GLU A 234 47.94 -23.83 -92.25
N ILE A 235 48.96 -24.65 -91.98
CA ILE A 235 49.28 -25.11 -90.61
C ILE A 235 49.66 -23.92 -89.72
N ARG A 236 50.44 -22.96 -90.23
CA ARG A 236 50.85 -21.77 -89.46
C ARG A 236 49.65 -20.88 -89.13
N GLU A 237 48.75 -20.67 -90.08
CA GLU A 237 47.48 -19.95 -89.90
C GLU A 237 46.56 -20.67 -88.90
N GLN A 238 46.49 -22.00 -88.95
CA GLN A 238 45.76 -22.78 -87.94
C GLN A 238 46.39 -22.66 -86.55
N TYR A 239 47.73 -22.67 -86.43
CA TYR A 239 48.39 -22.45 -85.15
C TYR A 239 48.21 -21.04 -84.62
N GLU A 240 48.27 -20.01 -85.46
CA GLU A 240 48.01 -18.62 -85.07
C GLU A 240 46.57 -18.45 -84.59
N THR A 241 45.59 -18.98 -85.32
CA THR A 241 44.17 -18.91 -84.92
C THR A 241 43.87 -19.69 -83.64
N LEU A 242 44.54 -20.83 -83.42
CA LEU A 242 44.40 -21.64 -82.20
C LEU A 242 45.10 -20.96 -81.01
N MET A 243 46.27 -20.33 -81.22
CA MET A 243 46.94 -19.49 -80.23
C MET A 243 46.09 -18.28 -79.86
N GLU A 244 45.53 -17.56 -80.83
CA GLU A 244 44.63 -16.44 -80.56
C GLU A 244 43.37 -16.87 -79.82
N ARG A 245 42.77 -18.02 -80.17
CA ARG A 245 41.63 -18.58 -79.43
C ARG A 245 42.01 -18.91 -78.00
N ASN A 246 43.12 -19.60 -77.79
CA ASN A 246 43.60 -19.99 -76.47
C ASN A 246 43.90 -18.76 -75.60
N MET A 247 44.55 -17.73 -76.16
CA MET A 247 44.80 -16.46 -75.46
C MET A 247 43.49 -15.76 -75.06
N ARG A 248 42.49 -15.68 -75.96
CA ARG A 248 41.17 -15.12 -75.62
C ARG A 248 40.46 -15.94 -74.55
N GLU A 249 40.49 -17.27 -74.65
CA GLU A 249 39.86 -18.15 -73.67
C GLU A 249 40.50 -17.97 -72.28
N VAL A 250 41.82 -17.95 -72.18
CA VAL A 250 42.55 -17.66 -70.93
C VAL A 250 42.19 -16.27 -70.38
N GLU A 251 42.13 -15.25 -71.24
CA GLU A 251 41.74 -13.90 -70.83
C GLU A 251 40.30 -13.87 -70.29
N THR A 252 39.35 -14.53 -70.96
CA THR A 252 37.96 -14.60 -70.50
C THR A 252 37.81 -15.38 -69.20
N ILE A 253 38.56 -16.48 -69.02
CA ILE A 253 38.56 -17.25 -67.76
C ILE A 253 39.16 -16.40 -66.64
N PHE A 254 40.24 -15.66 -66.91
CA PHE A 254 40.84 -14.78 -65.93
C PHE A 254 39.88 -13.66 -65.53
N GLN A 255 39.23 -13.01 -66.51
CA GLN A 255 38.22 -11.98 -66.26
C GLN A 255 37.05 -12.52 -65.42
N GLN A 256 36.48 -13.68 -65.80
CA GLN A 256 35.41 -14.33 -65.03
C GLN A 256 35.86 -14.64 -63.60
N ARG A 257 37.05 -15.21 -63.40
CA ARG A 257 37.58 -15.49 -62.05
C ARG A 257 37.81 -14.22 -61.24
N THR A 258 38.29 -13.15 -61.86
CA THR A 258 38.44 -11.86 -61.16
C THR A 258 37.09 -11.23 -60.83
N GLU A 259 36.08 -11.34 -61.68
CA GLU A 259 34.73 -10.86 -61.42
C GLU A 259 34.06 -11.67 -60.30
N GLU A 260 34.16 -13.00 -60.32
CA GLU A 260 33.69 -13.89 -59.26
C GLU A 260 34.32 -13.53 -57.91
N LEU A 261 35.66 -13.39 -57.87
CA LEU A 261 36.38 -13.02 -56.66
C LEU A 261 35.97 -11.63 -56.17
N ASN A 262 35.81 -10.66 -57.07
CA ASN A 262 35.40 -9.31 -56.71
C ASN A 262 33.96 -9.27 -56.18
N SER A 263 33.06 -10.09 -56.74
CA SER A 263 31.69 -10.25 -56.25
C SER A 263 31.67 -10.91 -54.87
N GLU A 264 32.49 -11.93 -54.63
CA GLU A 264 32.59 -12.59 -53.33
C GLU A 264 33.15 -11.62 -52.27
N VAL A 265 34.21 -10.88 -52.59
CA VAL A 265 34.79 -9.85 -51.71
C VAL A 265 33.78 -8.74 -51.40
N ALA A 266 33.01 -8.27 -52.39
CA ALA A 266 31.96 -7.29 -52.17
C ALA A 266 30.88 -7.83 -51.22
N SER A 267 30.40 -9.04 -51.45
CA SER A 267 29.38 -9.69 -50.59
C SER A 267 29.89 -9.92 -49.16
N GLY A 268 31.15 -10.34 -49.01
CA GLY A 268 31.79 -10.50 -47.70
C GLY A 268 31.97 -9.17 -46.97
N SER A 269 32.31 -8.10 -47.70
CA SER A 269 32.41 -6.74 -47.15
C SER A 269 31.04 -6.23 -46.66
N GLU A 270 29.97 -6.45 -47.43
CA GLU A 270 28.61 -6.07 -47.02
C GLU A 270 28.16 -6.84 -45.77
N GLN A 271 28.39 -8.16 -45.73
CA GLN A 271 28.11 -8.97 -44.56
C GLN A 271 28.88 -8.48 -43.33
N LEU A 272 30.18 -8.21 -43.49
CA LEU A 272 31.01 -7.73 -42.39
C LEU A 272 30.54 -6.35 -41.88
N GLN A 273 30.12 -5.46 -42.79
CA GLN A 273 29.54 -4.17 -42.42
C GLN A 273 28.20 -4.34 -41.68
N SER A 274 27.34 -5.27 -42.11
CA SER A 274 26.07 -5.55 -41.43
C SER A 274 26.28 -6.06 -39.99
N VAL A 275 27.19 -7.03 -39.80
CA VAL A 275 27.56 -7.55 -38.48
C VAL A 275 28.17 -6.44 -37.62
N GLN A 276 29.01 -5.57 -38.21
CA GLN A 276 29.57 -4.44 -37.49
C GLN A 276 28.47 -3.47 -36.99
N THR A 277 27.44 -3.18 -37.81
CA THR A 277 26.32 -2.34 -37.39
C THR A 277 25.48 -3.01 -36.30
N GLU A 278 25.21 -4.31 -36.41
CA GLU A 278 24.49 -5.08 -35.38
C GLU A 278 25.24 -5.07 -34.04
N VAL A 279 26.57 -5.25 -34.06
CA VAL A 279 27.39 -5.19 -32.84
C VAL A 279 27.35 -3.80 -32.21
N ILE A 280 27.36 -2.72 -33.00
CA ILE A 280 27.27 -1.36 -32.49
C ILE A 280 25.89 -1.12 -31.86
N ASP A 281 24.81 -1.56 -32.51
CA ASP A 281 23.46 -1.38 -32.01
C ASP A 281 23.20 -2.22 -30.76
N LEU A 282 23.67 -3.47 -30.72
CA LEU A 282 23.64 -4.29 -29.51
C LEU A 282 24.42 -3.61 -28.36
N ARG A 283 25.60 -3.06 -28.61
CA ARG A 283 26.34 -2.29 -27.59
C ARG A 283 25.57 -1.08 -27.10
N ARG A 284 24.87 -0.34 -27.97
CA ARG A 284 24.01 0.78 -27.58
C ARG A 284 22.82 0.32 -26.73
N THR A 285 22.20 -0.80 -27.07
CA THR A 285 21.10 -1.36 -26.27
C THR A 285 21.56 -1.77 -24.88
N ILE A 286 22.73 -2.42 -24.77
CA ILE A 286 23.33 -2.79 -23.48
C ILE A 286 23.57 -1.54 -22.63
N GLN A 287 24.21 -0.50 -23.18
CA GLN A 287 24.44 0.75 -22.44
C GLN A 287 23.14 1.42 -21.99
N THR A 288 22.10 1.39 -22.82
CA THR A 288 20.79 1.97 -22.48
C THR A 288 20.15 1.20 -21.33
N LEU A 289 20.17 -0.14 -21.38
CA LEU A 289 19.66 -1.01 -20.32
C LEU A 289 20.46 -0.88 -19.03
N GLU A 290 21.78 -0.70 -19.10
CA GLU A 290 22.62 -0.44 -17.93
C GLU A 290 22.25 0.89 -17.26
N ILE A 291 22.03 1.96 -18.03
CA ILE A 291 21.59 3.26 -17.50
C ILE A 291 20.21 3.13 -16.87
N GLU A 292 19.27 2.43 -17.52
CA GLU A 292 17.94 2.18 -16.98
C GLU A 292 18.04 1.41 -15.66
N LEU A 293 18.84 0.33 -15.59
CA LEU A 293 19.09 -0.42 -14.37
C LEU A 293 19.64 0.48 -13.24
N GLN A 294 20.64 1.32 -13.53
CA GLN A 294 21.19 2.25 -12.54
C GLN A 294 20.14 3.26 -12.05
N SER A 295 19.31 3.78 -12.96
CA SER A 295 18.22 4.68 -12.60
C SER A 295 17.18 4.00 -11.69
N GLN A 296 16.81 2.76 -11.98
CA GLN A 296 15.85 1.98 -11.18
C GLN A 296 16.41 1.65 -9.80
N LEU A 297 17.70 1.33 -9.71
CA LEU A 297 18.39 1.14 -8.42
C LEU A 297 18.41 2.43 -7.59
N SER A 298 18.66 3.59 -8.22
CA SER A 298 18.60 4.88 -7.53
C SER A 298 17.19 5.21 -7.04
N LEU A 299 16.17 4.92 -7.85
CA LEU A 299 14.77 5.13 -7.49
C LEU A 299 14.36 4.22 -6.32
N LYS A 300 14.74 2.94 -6.37
CA LYS A 300 14.52 1.99 -5.28
C LYS A 300 15.13 2.50 -3.98
N SER A 301 16.40 2.91 -4.00
CA SER A 301 17.07 3.44 -2.80
C SER A 301 16.39 4.69 -2.26
N ALA A 302 15.95 5.60 -3.13
CA ALA A 302 15.19 6.78 -2.71
C ALA A 302 13.87 6.40 -2.03
N LEU A 303 13.12 5.44 -2.59
CA LEU A 303 11.88 4.95 -2.00
C LEU A 303 12.10 4.26 -0.64
N GLU A 304 13.12 3.41 -0.54
CA GLU A 304 13.50 2.76 0.73
C GLU A 304 13.86 3.79 1.81
N ASN A 305 14.60 4.85 1.46
CA ASN A 305 14.91 5.94 2.38
C ASN A 305 13.65 6.70 2.82
N THR A 306 12.75 7.03 1.88
CA THR A 306 11.49 7.70 2.24
C THR A 306 10.61 6.82 3.13
N LEU A 307 10.58 5.51 2.90
CA LEU A 307 9.87 4.57 3.76
C LEU A 307 10.46 4.59 5.18
N ALA A 308 11.77 4.43 5.30
CA ALA A 308 12.46 4.45 6.60
C ALA A 308 12.27 5.78 7.35
N GLU A 309 12.30 6.92 6.64
CA GLU A 309 11.99 8.23 7.22
C GLU A 309 10.54 8.29 7.72
N THR A 310 9.57 7.86 6.92
CA THR A 310 8.16 7.85 7.35
C THR A 310 7.93 6.94 8.55
N GLU A 311 8.47 5.73 8.55
CA GLU A 311 8.38 4.80 9.68
C GLU A 311 9.01 5.40 10.95
N SER A 312 10.18 6.04 10.84
CA SER A 312 10.83 6.74 11.95
C SER A 312 9.97 7.88 12.49
N THR A 313 9.39 8.71 11.62
CA THR A 313 8.51 9.81 12.03
C THR A 313 7.25 9.31 12.74
N PHE A 314 6.60 8.28 12.22
CA PHE A 314 5.42 7.67 12.86
C PHE A 314 5.79 6.96 14.17
N GLY A 315 6.94 6.29 14.22
CA GLY A 315 7.47 5.71 15.45
C GLY A 315 7.69 6.76 16.55
N ALA A 316 8.24 7.92 16.20
CA ALA A 316 8.42 9.04 17.13
C ALA A 316 7.07 9.62 17.59
N GLN A 317 6.08 9.76 16.69
CA GLN A 317 4.74 10.22 17.04
C GLN A 317 4.02 9.24 17.99
N LEU A 318 4.12 7.94 17.73
CA LEU A 318 3.56 6.90 18.60
C LEU A 318 4.22 6.92 19.97
N ALA A 319 5.55 7.07 20.05
CA ALA A 319 6.26 7.20 21.32
C ALA A 319 5.81 8.45 22.09
N GLN A 320 5.60 9.58 21.42
CA GLN A 320 5.08 10.79 22.03
C GLN A 320 3.66 10.60 22.59
N LEU A 321 2.77 9.96 21.83
CA LEU A 321 1.42 9.65 22.28
C LEU A 321 1.44 8.69 23.47
N GLN A 322 2.31 7.68 23.47
CA GLN A 322 2.48 6.78 24.60
C GLN A 322 2.94 7.52 25.87
N CYS A 323 3.87 8.47 25.74
CA CYS A 323 4.28 9.32 26.86
C CYS A 323 3.11 10.15 27.41
N LEU A 324 2.25 10.69 26.56
CA LEU A 324 1.06 11.42 26.98
C LEU A 324 0.07 10.52 27.73
N ILE A 325 -0.20 9.32 27.19
CA ILE A 325 -1.06 8.32 27.83
C ILE A 325 -0.53 7.99 29.22
N ASN A 326 0.76 7.63 29.32
CA ASN A 326 1.39 7.30 30.61
C ASN A 326 1.29 8.48 31.59
N GLY A 327 1.44 9.72 31.12
CA GLY A 327 1.29 10.91 31.95
C GLY A 327 -0.13 11.08 32.50
N VAL A 328 -1.15 10.89 31.67
CA VAL A 328 -2.57 10.97 32.08
C VAL A 328 -2.94 9.81 33.00
N GLU A 329 -2.48 8.60 32.73
CA GLU A 329 -2.67 7.43 33.59
C GLU A 329 -2.06 7.66 34.98
N SER A 330 -0.84 8.23 35.04
CA SER A 330 -0.20 8.59 36.30
C SER A 330 -0.99 9.65 37.06
N GLN A 331 -1.51 10.68 36.39
CA GLN A 331 -2.36 11.70 37.01
C GLN A 331 -3.67 11.10 37.56
N LEU A 332 -4.30 10.21 36.79
CA LEU A 332 -5.50 9.48 37.24
C LEU A 332 -5.21 8.61 38.47
N ALA A 333 -4.08 7.90 38.48
CA ALA A 333 -3.65 7.11 39.62
C ALA A 333 -3.43 7.97 40.87
N GLN A 334 -2.78 9.14 40.71
CA GLN A 334 -2.56 10.08 41.80
C GLN A 334 -3.89 10.61 42.37
N ILE A 335 -4.82 11.07 41.52
CA ILE A 335 -6.13 11.57 41.96
C ILE A 335 -6.92 10.48 42.68
N ARG A 336 -6.88 9.23 42.21
CA ARG A 336 -7.52 8.10 42.90
C ARG A 336 -6.93 7.89 44.30
N SER A 337 -5.60 7.89 44.42
CA SER A 337 -4.93 7.76 45.71
C SER A 337 -5.27 8.92 46.67
N ASP A 338 -5.35 10.15 46.17
CA ASP A 338 -5.74 11.31 46.96
C ASP A 338 -7.20 11.23 47.42
N LEU A 339 -8.10 10.77 46.55
CA LEU A 339 -9.51 10.55 46.89
C LEU A 339 -9.67 9.46 47.96
N GLU A 340 -8.94 8.36 47.84
CA GLU A 340 -8.93 7.29 48.85
C GLU A 340 -8.43 7.80 50.20
N ARG A 341 -7.35 8.58 50.21
CA ARG A 341 -6.83 9.23 51.41
C ARG A 341 -7.87 10.17 52.04
N GLN A 342 -8.48 11.05 51.25
CA GLN A 342 -9.55 11.93 51.73
C GLN A 342 -10.72 11.14 52.30
N ASN A 343 -11.13 10.04 51.65
CA ASN A 343 -12.22 9.18 52.13
C ASN A 343 -11.89 8.58 53.51
N GLN A 344 -10.64 8.15 53.73
CA GLN A 344 -10.17 7.67 55.03
C GLN A 344 -10.19 8.78 56.09
N GLU A 345 -9.68 9.97 55.76
CA GLU A 345 -9.72 11.13 56.66
C GLU A 345 -11.17 11.51 57.04
N TYR A 346 -12.10 11.50 56.08
CA TYR A 346 -13.53 11.75 56.32
C TYR A 346 -14.16 10.70 57.24
N LYS A 347 -13.81 9.41 57.09
CA LYS A 347 -14.28 8.35 57.99
C LYS A 347 -13.80 8.58 59.42
N ILE A 348 -12.52 8.88 59.61
CA ILE A 348 -11.96 9.17 60.94
C ILE A 348 -12.66 10.37 61.58
N LEU A 349 -12.89 11.45 60.80
CA LEU A 349 -13.59 12.63 61.30
C LEU A 349 -15.05 12.34 61.65
N MET A 350 -15.72 11.50 60.87
CA MET A 350 -17.08 11.05 61.18
C MET A 350 -17.11 10.24 62.48
N ASP A 351 -16.18 9.30 62.66
CA ASP A 351 -16.07 8.51 63.89
C ASP A 351 -15.85 9.43 65.11
N GLN A 352 -14.95 10.40 65.00
CA GLN A 352 -14.73 11.42 66.04
C GLN A 352 -15.99 12.26 66.32
N LYS A 353 -16.70 12.69 65.27
CA LYS A 353 -17.97 13.42 65.42
C LYS A 353 -19.00 12.60 66.18
N THR A 354 -19.18 11.33 65.80
CA THR A 354 -20.14 10.45 66.48
C THR A 354 -19.75 10.21 67.95
N HIS A 355 -18.46 10.09 68.25
CA HIS A 355 -17.96 9.98 69.62
C HIS A 355 -18.27 11.24 70.45
N LEU A 356 -17.97 12.42 69.92
CA LEU A 356 -18.29 13.69 70.58
C LEU A 356 -19.80 13.89 70.76
N GLU A 357 -20.62 13.50 69.79
CA GLU A 357 -22.09 13.53 69.92
C GLU A 357 -22.58 12.63 71.05
N MET A 358 -21.98 11.44 71.23
CA MET A 358 -22.25 10.57 72.37
C MET A 358 -21.84 11.22 73.69
N GLU A 359 -20.65 11.81 73.79
CA GLU A 359 -20.20 12.53 74.98
C GLU A 359 -21.16 13.67 75.34
N ILE A 360 -21.54 14.51 74.37
CA ILE A 360 -22.51 15.59 74.57
C ILE A 360 -23.86 15.04 75.06
N ALA A 361 -24.34 13.93 74.51
CA ALA A 361 -25.57 13.29 74.97
C ALA A 361 -25.46 12.80 76.43
N THR A 362 -24.31 12.24 76.82
CA THR A 362 -24.06 11.86 78.22
C THR A 362 -23.97 13.07 79.15
N TYR A 363 -23.30 14.15 78.73
CA TYR A 363 -23.22 15.39 79.50
C TYR A 363 -24.60 16.02 79.68
N LYS A 364 -25.45 16.05 78.64
CA LYS A 364 -26.83 16.52 78.73
C LYS A 364 -27.65 15.71 79.74
N ARG A 365 -27.54 14.37 79.71
CA ARG A 365 -28.23 13.49 80.67
C ARG A 365 -27.78 13.73 82.11
N LEU A 366 -26.49 13.98 82.34
CA LEU A 366 -25.97 14.31 83.68
C LEU A 366 -26.48 15.65 84.19
N LEU A 367 -26.58 16.67 83.33
CA LEU A 367 -27.19 17.96 83.69
C LEU A 367 -28.68 17.80 84.01
N GLU A 368 -29.45 17.12 83.15
CA GLU A 368 -30.89 16.90 83.38
C GLU A 368 -31.17 16.05 84.63
N GLY A 369 -30.25 15.15 85.02
CA GLY A 369 -30.33 14.39 86.27
C GLY A 369 -29.95 15.18 87.53
N HIS A 370 -29.27 16.31 87.41
CA HIS A 370 -28.95 17.21 88.53
C HIS A 370 -30.06 18.23 88.82
N ASP A 371 -31.03 18.39 87.91
CA ASP A 371 -32.17 19.32 88.05
C ASP A 371 -33.40 18.68 88.75
N ILE A 372 -33.30 17.46 89.29
CA ILE A 372 -34.39 16.74 90.00
C ILE A 372 -34.04 16.44 91.47
N GLN A 373 -33.49 17.42 92.21
CA GLN A 373 -33.48 17.35 93.68
C GLN A 373 -34.07 18.61 94.32
#